data_AF-A0A2V7JR58-F1
#
_entry.id   AF-A0A2V7JR58-F1
#
_cell.length_a   1.000
_cell.length_b   1.000
_cell.length_c   1.000
_cell.angle_alpha   90.00
_cell.angle_beta   90.00
_cell.angle_gamma   90.00
#
_symmetry.space_group_name_H-M   'P 1'
#
loop_
_entity.id
_entity.type
_entity.pdbx_description
1 polymer ?
#
loop_
_entity_poly.entity_id
_entity_poly.type
_entity_poly.pdbx_seq_one_letter_code
_entity_poly.pdbx_strand_id
1 'polypeptide(L)'
;MKRVVLVLLSFVAFVACRDEQSPTAAKGPAISAEIRDAVNGGGNPHFFWLPPIVAAPTFTGVFNPRLSPVVEICSQNVSPCPDGQVHARFTTTSGSGAQIVRVDVTNQLYTVNWNTDPSREPVGSSFRIAVIVHKAVLGFADVDIVGTGKATNANTGGDVPLVNGRTLPIKFRIEDGALCPSNSTLDCTEHMASPGTDNTIVSNNQQAGTFIPAGALSQPVTVTIVRCPSSRTATIFSPIRAPTSSMCRSP
;
A
#
# COMPACT_ATOMS: atom_id res chain seq x y z
N MET A 1 -94.40 -27.93 -1.89
CA MET A 1 -94.68 -27.92 -3.34
C MET A 1 -94.14 -26.71 -4.09
N LYS A 2 -92.89 -26.23 -3.88
CA LYS A 2 -92.07 -25.50 -4.89
C LYS A 2 -90.70 -25.16 -4.28
N ARG A 3 -89.66 -25.55 -5.02
CA ARG A 3 -88.22 -25.50 -4.68
C ARG A 3 -87.62 -24.22 -5.24
N VAL A 4 -86.86 -23.45 -4.44
CA VAL A 4 -85.89 -22.45 -4.95
C VAL A 4 -84.77 -22.32 -3.89
N VAL A 5 -83.77 -23.20 -3.94
CA VAL A 5 -82.37 -22.94 -4.38
C VAL A 5 -81.65 -21.89 -3.52
N LEU A 6 -80.87 -22.41 -2.55
CA LEU A 6 -79.91 -21.69 -1.73
C LEU A 6 -78.67 -21.37 -2.59
N VAL A 7 -78.40 -20.09 -2.83
CA VAL A 7 -77.15 -19.64 -3.48
C VAL A 7 -76.13 -19.38 -2.37
N LEU A 8 -75.19 -20.31 -2.20
CA LEU A 8 -73.98 -20.12 -1.39
C LEU A 8 -73.00 -19.26 -2.21
N LEU A 9 -72.87 -17.98 -1.83
CA LEU A 9 -71.82 -17.10 -2.35
C LEU A 9 -70.51 -17.41 -1.61
N SER A 10 -69.66 -18.21 -2.24
CA SER A 10 -68.29 -18.50 -1.77
C SER A 10 -67.41 -17.27 -2.00
N PHE A 11 -67.14 -16.49 -0.95
CA PHE A 11 -66.15 -15.41 -0.98
C PHE A 11 -64.74 -16.04 -0.90
N VAL A 12 -64.12 -16.29 -2.06
CA VAL A 12 -62.71 -16.71 -2.14
C VAL A 12 -61.85 -15.46 -1.93
N ALA A 13 -61.30 -15.30 -0.73
CA ALA A 13 -60.25 -14.33 -0.48
C ALA A 13 -58.94 -14.83 -1.12
N PHE A 14 -58.61 -14.33 -2.32
CA PHE A 14 -57.26 -14.44 -2.84
C PHE A 14 -56.35 -13.56 -1.98
N VAL A 15 -55.69 -14.15 -0.99
CA VAL A 15 -54.49 -13.58 -0.39
C VAL A 15 -53.41 -13.66 -1.46
N ALA A 16 -53.32 -12.62 -2.28
CA ALA A 16 -52.14 -12.40 -3.09
C ALA A 16 -51.02 -11.97 -2.14
N CYS A 17 -50.13 -12.91 -1.78
CA CYS A 17 -48.80 -12.53 -1.33
C CYS A 17 -48.19 -11.69 -2.45
N ARG A 18 -48.17 -10.37 -2.27
CA ARG A 18 -47.22 -9.54 -2.98
C ARG A 18 -45.86 -9.91 -2.42
N ASP A 19 -45.19 -10.85 -3.07
CA ASP A 19 -43.72 -10.86 -3.06
C ASP A 19 -43.29 -9.57 -3.77
N GLU A 20 -43.26 -8.47 -3.01
CA GLU A 20 -42.36 -7.37 -3.33
C GLU A 20 -40.96 -7.83 -2.91
N GLN A 21 -40.41 -8.79 -3.68
CA GLN A 21 -38.97 -8.90 -3.80
C GLN A 21 -38.53 -7.61 -4.47
N SER A 22 -38.30 -6.58 -3.65
CA SER A 22 -37.58 -5.39 -4.06
C SER A 22 -36.32 -5.90 -4.77
N PRO A 23 -36.07 -5.55 -6.05
CA PRO A 23 -34.88 -5.98 -6.73
C PRO A 23 -33.73 -5.59 -5.83
N THR A 24 -33.04 -6.59 -5.26
CA THR A 24 -31.85 -6.34 -4.47
C THR A 24 -30.94 -5.64 -5.43
N ALA A 25 -30.79 -4.31 -5.26
CA ALA A 25 -29.83 -3.54 -6.03
C ALA A 25 -28.55 -4.37 -5.99
N ALA A 26 -28.02 -4.71 -7.18
CA ALA A 26 -26.75 -5.41 -7.26
C ALA A 26 -25.82 -4.72 -6.27
N LYS A 27 -25.38 -5.47 -5.25
CA LYS A 27 -24.41 -4.96 -4.28
C LYS A 27 -23.25 -4.51 -5.17
N GLY A 28 -23.14 -3.19 -5.37
CA GLY A 28 -21.99 -2.63 -6.06
C GLY A 28 -20.72 -3.18 -5.38
N PRO A 29 -19.57 -3.16 -6.06
CA PRO A 29 -18.31 -3.59 -5.44
C PRO A 29 -18.27 -3.03 -4.03
N ALA A 30 -18.18 -3.93 -3.04
CA ALA A 30 -18.12 -3.49 -1.65
C ALA A 30 -16.86 -2.63 -1.56
N ILE A 31 -17.05 -1.33 -1.31
CA ILE A 31 -15.97 -0.35 -1.15
C ILE A 31 -15.05 -0.91 -0.08
N SER A 32 -13.90 -1.41 -0.50
CA SER A 32 -12.82 -1.80 0.41
C SER A 32 -12.07 -0.51 0.68
N ALA A 33 -12.32 0.12 1.81
CA ALA A 33 -11.67 1.36 2.21
C ALA A 33 -10.65 1.05 3.32
N GLU A 34 -9.71 0.14 3.05
CA GLU A 34 -8.65 -0.15 4.00
C GLU A 34 -7.40 0.69 3.70
N ILE A 35 -6.89 1.38 4.73
CA ILE A 35 -5.59 2.03 4.71
C ILE A 35 -4.76 1.51 5.88
N ARG A 36 -3.49 1.24 5.60
CA ARG A 36 -2.47 0.93 6.61
C ARG A 36 -1.29 1.88 6.46
N ASP A 37 -1.12 2.74 7.45
CA ASP A 37 0.00 3.64 7.63
C ASP A 37 0.16 3.98 9.13
N ALA A 38 0.94 5.00 9.47
CA ALA A 38 1.20 5.39 10.85
C ALA A 38 -0.07 5.85 11.61
N VAL A 39 -1.06 6.40 10.90
CA VAL A 39 -2.27 6.97 11.52
C VAL A 39 -3.53 6.12 11.28
N ASN A 40 -3.46 5.11 10.41
CA ASN A 40 -4.57 4.24 10.04
C ASN A 40 -4.21 2.76 10.20
N GLY A 41 -5.11 2.00 10.84
CA GLY A 41 -5.03 0.54 10.91
C GLY A 41 -3.83 -0.05 11.66
N GLY A 42 -3.16 0.74 12.51
CA GLY A 42 -2.00 0.29 13.30
C GLY A 42 -0.81 -0.12 12.43
N GLY A 43 -0.61 0.57 11.30
CA GLY A 43 0.47 0.30 10.36
C GLY A 43 1.84 0.72 10.87
N ASN A 44 2.75 0.97 9.93
CA ASN A 44 4.11 1.37 10.24
C ASN A 44 4.14 2.82 10.76
N PRO A 45 4.60 3.11 11.99
CA PRO A 45 4.59 4.44 12.60
C PRO A 45 5.48 5.47 11.88
N HIS A 46 6.33 5.02 10.95
CA HIS A 46 7.24 5.85 10.16
C HIS A 46 6.88 5.90 8.68
N PHE A 47 5.69 5.44 8.31
CA PHE A 47 5.16 5.52 6.95
C PHE A 47 3.84 6.28 6.97
N PHE A 48 3.68 7.26 6.08
CA PHE A 48 2.48 8.09 6.02
C PHE A 48 1.99 8.20 4.57
N TRP A 49 0.71 7.94 4.34
CA TRP A 49 0.07 8.44 3.13
C TRP A 49 -0.13 9.95 3.22
N LEU A 50 -0.15 10.63 2.07
CA LEU A 50 -0.34 12.08 2.00
C LEU A 50 -1.51 12.43 1.07
N PRO A 51 -2.01 13.67 1.13
CA PRO A 51 -3.00 14.15 0.17
C PRO A 51 -2.55 13.96 -1.28
N PRO A 52 -3.46 13.53 -2.18
CA PRO A 52 -4.91 13.57 -1.98
C PRO A 52 -5.54 12.26 -1.46
N ILE A 53 -4.78 11.16 -1.32
CA ILE A 53 -5.32 9.84 -0.94
C ILE A 53 -5.88 9.85 0.49
N VAL A 54 -5.23 10.62 1.37
CA VAL A 54 -5.64 10.82 2.77
C VAL A 54 -5.63 12.31 3.12
N ALA A 55 -6.31 12.67 4.21
CA ALA A 55 -6.12 13.99 4.80
C ALA A 55 -4.66 14.16 5.25
N ALA A 56 -4.16 15.40 5.29
CA ALA A 56 -2.78 15.67 5.68
C ALA A 56 -2.51 15.17 7.10
N PRO A 57 -1.60 14.19 7.29
CA PRO A 57 -1.27 13.71 8.63
C PRO A 57 -0.27 14.64 9.31
N THR A 58 -0.21 14.56 10.63
CA THR A 58 0.89 15.11 11.43
C THR A 58 1.95 14.03 11.62
N PHE A 59 3.22 14.40 11.46
CA PHE A 59 4.36 13.50 11.66
C PHE A 59 5.48 14.24 12.40
N THR A 60 6.28 13.50 13.15
CA THR A 60 7.34 14.04 14.02
C THR A 60 8.72 13.47 13.74
N GLY A 61 8.83 12.46 12.88
CA GLY A 61 10.11 11.84 12.56
C GLY A 61 10.86 12.56 11.44
N VAL A 62 12.10 12.10 11.24
CA VAL A 62 13.01 12.65 10.24
C VAL A 62 12.71 11.99 8.89
N PHE A 63 12.50 12.80 7.85
CA PHE A 63 12.29 12.29 6.50
C PHE A 63 13.53 11.52 6.01
N ASN A 64 13.33 10.32 5.48
CA ASN A 64 14.40 9.54 4.88
C ASN A 64 14.30 9.61 3.34
N PRO A 65 15.12 10.46 2.67
CA PRO A 65 15.13 10.58 1.21
C PRO A 65 16.00 9.53 0.50
N ARG A 66 16.65 8.62 1.25
CA ARG A 66 17.70 7.72 0.74
C ARG A 66 17.17 6.35 0.29
N LEU A 67 15.87 6.13 0.38
CA LEU A 67 15.25 4.85 0.05
C LEU A 67 14.92 4.76 -1.44
N SER A 68 14.82 3.54 -1.94
CA SER A 68 14.35 3.24 -3.30
C SER A 68 13.02 2.49 -3.25
N PRO A 69 11.91 3.18 -2.91
CA PRO A 69 10.60 2.55 -2.84
C PRO A 69 10.08 2.12 -4.22
N VAL A 70 9.34 1.01 -4.20
CA VAL A 70 8.52 0.53 -5.31
C VAL A 70 7.07 0.77 -4.94
N VAL A 71 6.31 1.37 -5.85
CA VAL A 71 4.85 1.47 -5.73
C VAL A 71 4.25 0.42 -6.63
N GLU A 72 3.51 -0.51 -6.06
CA GLU A 72 2.73 -1.51 -6.80
C GLU A 72 1.24 -1.20 -6.67
N ILE A 73 0.53 -1.36 -7.78
CA ILE A 73 -0.92 -1.33 -7.82
C ILE A 73 -1.37 -2.76 -8.08
N CYS A 74 -2.15 -3.30 -7.16
CA CYS A 74 -2.66 -4.66 -7.23
C CYS A 74 -4.10 -4.64 -7.74
N SER A 75 -4.42 -5.55 -8.67
CA SER A 75 -5.80 -5.75 -9.16
C SER A 75 -6.76 -6.31 -8.09
N GLN A 76 -6.21 -6.72 -6.94
CA GLN A 76 -6.95 -7.22 -5.79
C GLN A 76 -6.46 -6.49 -4.54
N ASN A 77 -7.31 -6.44 -3.51
CA ASN A 77 -6.99 -5.76 -2.25
C ASN A 77 -6.10 -6.63 -1.35
N VAL A 78 -4.93 -7.00 -1.86
CA VAL A 78 -3.91 -7.82 -1.22
C VAL A 78 -2.54 -7.20 -1.47
N SER A 79 -1.69 -7.13 -0.44
CA SER A 79 -0.34 -6.56 -0.51
C SER A 79 0.68 -7.46 0.19
N PRO A 80 1.88 -7.70 -0.38
CA PRO A 80 2.28 -7.29 -1.75
C PRO A 80 1.40 -7.96 -2.80
N CYS A 81 1.40 -7.45 -4.04
CA CYS A 81 0.55 -8.04 -5.08
C CYS A 81 0.96 -9.51 -5.30
N PRO A 82 -0.01 -10.45 -5.41
CA PRO A 82 0.31 -11.80 -5.83
C PRO A 82 0.99 -11.84 -7.21
N ASP A 83 1.76 -12.89 -7.49
CA ASP A 83 2.38 -13.07 -8.79
C ASP A 83 1.32 -13.05 -9.91
N GLY A 84 1.58 -12.26 -10.96
CA GLY A 84 0.64 -12.07 -12.08
C GLY A 84 -0.58 -11.18 -11.78
N GLN A 85 -0.67 -10.59 -10.57
CA GLN A 85 -1.75 -9.68 -10.16
C GLN A 85 -1.25 -8.23 -9.97
N VAL A 86 -0.04 -7.93 -10.43
CA VAL A 86 0.48 -6.56 -10.50
C VAL A 86 -0.18 -5.86 -11.68
N HIS A 87 -1.05 -4.91 -11.37
CA HIS A 87 -1.73 -4.07 -12.36
C HIS A 87 -0.80 -2.99 -12.93
N ALA A 88 -0.06 -2.32 -12.04
CA ALA A 88 0.96 -1.36 -12.41
C ALA A 88 2.10 -1.39 -11.39
N ARG A 89 3.30 -1.02 -11.86
CA ARG A 89 4.49 -0.96 -11.02
C ARG A 89 5.32 0.25 -11.37
N PHE A 90 5.71 1.00 -10.34
CA PHE A 90 6.54 2.18 -10.44
C PHE A 90 7.77 2.02 -9.56
N THR A 91 8.94 2.42 -10.07
CA THR A 91 10.20 2.39 -9.33
C THR A 91 10.90 3.74 -9.42
N THR A 92 11.99 3.91 -8.68
CA THR A 92 12.82 5.12 -8.74
C THR A 92 13.67 5.21 -10.02
N THR A 93 13.82 4.11 -10.78
CA THR A 93 14.77 4.02 -11.90
C THR A 93 14.14 3.63 -13.23
N SER A 94 12.93 3.09 -13.24
CA SER A 94 12.24 2.61 -14.45
C SER A 94 10.97 3.41 -14.72
N GLY A 95 10.79 3.87 -15.96
CA GLY A 95 9.63 4.66 -16.39
C GLY A 95 10.07 5.96 -17.06
N SER A 96 9.13 6.88 -17.27
CA SER A 96 9.43 8.21 -17.80
C SER A 96 8.68 9.31 -17.04
N GLY A 97 9.30 10.48 -16.90
CA GLY A 97 8.67 11.68 -16.34
C GLY A 97 8.01 11.45 -14.98
N ALA A 98 6.69 11.65 -14.91
CA ALA A 98 5.94 11.53 -13.66
C ALA A 98 5.58 10.08 -13.27
N GLN A 99 5.92 9.09 -14.11
CA GLN A 99 5.70 7.66 -13.85
C GLN A 99 6.91 6.97 -13.19
N ILE A 100 7.96 7.73 -12.83
CA ILE A 100 8.96 7.26 -11.88
C ILE A 100 8.59 7.73 -10.48
N VAL A 101 8.97 6.96 -9.46
CA VAL A 101 8.88 7.38 -8.07
C VAL A 101 9.97 8.41 -7.82
N ARG A 102 9.56 9.67 -7.64
CA ARG A 102 10.44 10.82 -7.44
C ARG A 102 10.52 11.15 -5.97
N VAL A 103 11.70 11.56 -5.52
CA VAL A 103 11.91 12.14 -4.19
C VAL A 103 11.85 13.67 -4.29
N ASP A 104 11.08 14.29 -3.42
CA ASP A 104 11.04 15.74 -3.23
C ASP A 104 11.54 16.04 -1.82
N VAL A 105 12.82 16.43 -1.74
CA VAL A 105 13.50 16.68 -0.45
C VAL A 105 12.97 17.95 0.22
N THR A 106 12.53 18.94 -0.56
CA THR A 106 12.00 20.20 -0.05
C THR A 106 10.64 19.99 0.62
N ASN A 107 9.73 19.27 -0.05
CA ASN A 107 8.42 18.93 0.50
C ASN A 107 8.45 17.65 1.36
N GLN A 108 9.62 17.03 1.50
CA GLN A 108 9.87 15.83 2.29
C GLN A 108 8.90 14.68 2.01
N LEU A 109 8.76 14.33 0.72
CA LEU A 109 7.87 13.27 0.27
C LEU A 109 8.44 12.49 -0.91
N TYR A 110 7.85 11.33 -1.15
CA TYR A 110 7.95 10.60 -2.40
C TYR A 110 6.65 10.77 -3.20
N THR A 111 6.77 10.82 -4.53
CA THR A 111 5.60 10.98 -5.40
C THR A 111 5.74 10.27 -6.73
N VAL A 112 4.64 9.67 -7.19
CA VAL A 112 4.46 9.15 -8.54
C VAL A 112 3.04 9.45 -9.02
N ASN A 113 2.87 9.65 -10.33
CA ASN A 113 1.55 9.83 -10.93
C ASN A 113 1.12 8.53 -11.61
N TRP A 114 0.00 7.97 -11.14
CA TRP A 114 -0.66 6.88 -11.83
C TRP A 114 -1.66 7.44 -12.84
N ASN A 115 -1.54 6.99 -14.08
CA ASN A 115 -2.51 7.31 -15.13
C ASN A 115 -3.75 6.42 -14.95
N THR A 116 -4.87 7.05 -14.61
CA THR A 116 -6.17 6.45 -14.36
C THR A 116 -7.15 6.72 -15.49
N ASP A 117 -6.66 6.70 -16.74
CA ASP A 117 -7.50 6.83 -17.92
C ASP A 117 -8.67 5.83 -17.87
N PRO A 118 -9.93 6.26 -18.07
CA PRO A 118 -11.08 5.37 -18.00
C PRO A 118 -11.04 4.17 -18.96
N SER A 119 -10.26 4.23 -20.04
CA SER A 119 -10.07 3.08 -20.95
C SER A 119 -9.19 1.98 -20.35
N ARG A 120 -8.42 2.30 -19.30
CA ARG A 120 -7.50 1.39 -18.60
C ARG A 120 -8.01 1.04 -17.21
N GLU A 121 -8.60 2.03 -16.53
CA GLU A 121 -9.17 1.94 -15.19
C GLU A 121 -10.66 2.27 -15.24
N PRO A 122 -11.53 1.30 -15.60
CA PRO A 122 -12.96 1.54 -15.69
C PRO A 122 -13.56 2.00 -14.34
N VAL A 123 -14.65 2.77 -14.43
CA VAL A 123 -15.45 3.11 -13.25
C VAL A 123 -16.00 1.83 -12.62
N GLY A 124 -15.91 1.74 -11.29
CA GLY A 124 -16.26 0.56 -10.50
C GLY A 124 -15.09 -0.38 -10.22
N SER A 125 -13.89 -0.11 -10.75
CA SER A 125 -12.69 -0.86 -10.41
C SER A 125 -12.16 -0.48 -9.02
N SER A 126 -11.68 -1.49 -8.30
CA SER A 126 -11.03 -1.38 -6.99
C SER A 126 -9.59 -1.86 -7.09
N PHE A 127 -8.66 -1.13 -6.48
CA PHE A 127 -7.25 -1.45 -6.48
C PHE A 127 -6.63 -1.25 -5.11
N ARG A 128 -5.55 -1.98 -4.82
CA ARG A 128 -4.69 -1.68 -3.67
C ARG A 128 -3.37 -1.10 -4.14
N ILE A 129 -3.05 0.07 -3.62
CA ILE A 129 -1.74 0.70 -3.79
C ILE A 129 -0.87 0.28 -2.61
N ALA A 130 0.28 -0.33 -2.87
CA ALA A 130 1.23 -0.74 -1.85
C ALA A 130 2.59 -0.06 -2.07
N VAL A 131 3.21 0.43 -0.99
CA VAL A 131 4.59 0.93 -1.01
C VAL A 131 5.52 -0.10 -0.40
N ILE A 132 6.52 -0.51 -1.18
CA ILE A 132 7.43 -1.60 -0.84
C ILE A 132 8.86 -1.07 -0.84
N VAL A 133 9.63 -1.41 0.19
CA VAL A 133 11.08 -1.17 0.26
C VAL A 133 11.77 -2.46 0.67
N HIS A 134 12.78 -2.89 -0.07
CA HIS A 134 13.52 -4.14 0.19
C HIS A 134 12.61 -5.37 0.45
N LYS A 135 11.47 -5.47 -0.25
CA LYS A 135 10.41 -6.50 -0.13
C LYS A 135 9.49 -6.38 1.09
N ALA A 136 9.69 -5.41 1.98
CA ALA A 136 8.76 -5.10 3.05
C ALA A 136 7.68 -4.13 2.56
N VAL A 137 6.40 -4.46 2.79
CA VAL A 137 5.29 -3.52 2.60
C VAL A 137 5.30 -2.55 3.77
N LEU A 138 5.52 -1.26 3.50
CA LEU A 138 5.52 -0.22 4.54
C LEU A 138 4.11 0.28 4.84
N GLY A 139 3.26 0.29 3.82
CA GLY A 139 1.85 0.64 3.95
C GLY A 139 1.12 0.41 2.64
N PHE A 140 -0.21 0.40 2.74
CA PHE A 140 -1.10 0.27 1.59
C PHE A 140 -2.35 1.14 1.75
N ALA A 141 -3.00 1.43 0.63
CA ALA A 141 -4.29 2.09 0.57
C ALA A 141 -5.12 1.49 -0.56
N ASP A 142 -6.35 1.10 -0.26
CA ASP A 142 -7.32 0.73 -1.27
C ASP A 142 -7.86 1.99 -1.96
N VAL A 143 -8.17 1.91 -3.26
CA VAL A 143 -8.71 3.02 -4.05
C VAL A 143 -9.75 2.48 -5.02
N ASP A 144 -10.93 3.10 -5.02
CA ASP A 144 -11.99 2.83 -5.99
C ASP A 144 -12.08 3.94 -7.02
N ILE A 145 -12.27 3.58 -8.30
CA ILE A 145 -12.57 4.53 -9.36
C ILE A 145 -14.08 4.75 -9.40
N VAL A 146 -14.57 5.83 -8.77
CA VAL A 146 -16.00 6.09 -8.58
C VAL A 146 -16.65 6.91 -9.68
N GLY A 147 -15.87 7.52 -10.56
CA GLY A 147 -16.42 8.26 -11.69
C GLY A 147 -15.34 8.78 -12.64
N THR A 148 -15.77 9.32 -13.77
CA THR A 148 -14.83 9.99 -14.68
C THR A 148 -14.17 11.15 -13.94
N GLY A 149 -12.85 11.08 -13.79
CA GLY A 149 -12.09 12.09 -13.07
C GLY A 149 -12.19 12.07 -11.55
N LYS A 150 -12.70 10.97 -10.96
CA LYS A 150 -12.84 10.82 -9.51
C LYS A 150 -12.40 9.45 -9.03
N ALA A 151 -11.65 9.44 -7.94
CA ALA A 151 -11.36 8.25 -7.15
C ALA A 151 -11.88 8.45 -5.72
N THR A 152 -11.87 7.43 -4.88
CA THR A 152 -12.27 7.55 -3.47
C THR A 152 -11.06 7.73 -2.56
N ASN A 153 -11.21 8.59 -1.56
CA ASN A 153 -10.30 8.73 -0.43
C ASN A 153 -10.57 7.58 0.54
N ALA A 154 -9.64 6.64 0.71
CA ALA A 154 -9.92 5.46 1.52
C ALA A 154 -10.04 5.72 3.03
N ASN A 155 -9.67 6.89 3.55
CA ASN A 155 -9.92 7.22 4.95
C ASN A 155 -11.32 7.79 5.20
N THR A 156 -11.83 8.58 4.26
CA THR A 156 -13.08 9.34 4.45
C THR A 156 -14.24 8.80 3.62
N GLY A 157 -13.98 7.92 2.66
CA GLY A 157 -14.94 7.50 1.65
C GLY A 157 -15.36 8.63 0.69
N GLY A 158 -14.77 9.82 0.82
CA GLY A 158 -15.09 10.98 -0.01
C GLY A 158 -14.37 10.97 -1.36
N ASP A 159 -14.81 11.81 -2.29
CA ASP A 159 -14.21 11.91 -3.62
C ASP A 159 -12.82 12.59 -3.58
N VAL A 160 -11.86 11.98 -4.26
CA VAL A 160 -10.56 12.54 -4.64
C VAL A 160 -10.64 12.96 -6.12
N PRO A 161 -10.51 14.26 -6.42
CA PRO A 161 -10.45 14.70 -7.81
C PRO A 161 -9.15 14.22 -8.47
N LEU A 162 -9.28 13.63 -9.65
CA LEU A 162 -8.14 13.24 -10.47
C LEU A 162 -7.63 14.46 -11.25
N VAL A 163 -6.31 14.63 -11.31
CA VAL A 163 -5.68 15.70 -12.09
C VAL A 163 -5.99 15.48 -13.57
N ASN A 164 -6.50 16.52 -14.23
CA ASN A 164 -7.00 16.46 -15.61
C ASN A 164 -8.01 15.31 -15.87
N GLY A 165 -8.66 14.83 -14.82
CA GLY A 165 -9.62 13.72 -14.87
C GLY A 165 -9.03 12.33 -15.15
N ARG A 166 -7.70 12.17 -15.18
CA ARG A 166 -7.03 10.92 -15.62
C ARG A 166 -5.77 10.59 -14.85
N THR A 167 -5.48 11.28 -13.75
CA THR A 167 -4.25 11.04 -13.00
C THR A 167 -4.53 11.08 -11.52
N LEU A 168 -4.13 10.02 -10.82
CA LEU A 168 -4.07 9.98 -9.37
C LEU A 168 -2.62 10.23 -8.93
N PRO A 169 -2.33 11.37 -8.29
CA PRO A 169 -1.05 11.58 -7.62
C PRO A 169 -0.97 10.68 -6.39
N ILE A 170 0.02 9.80 -6.36
CA ILE A 170 0.33 8.95 -5.22
C ILE A 170 1.46 9.65 -4.47
N LYS A 171 1.21 10.07 -3.24
CA LYS A 171 2.18 10.76 -2.38
C LYS A 171 2.26 10.07 -1.03
N PHE A 172 3.49 9.88 -0.57
CA PHE A 172 3.75 9.26 0.72
C PHE A 172 5.05 9.79 1.32
N ARG A 173 5.18 9.67 2.63
CA ARG A 173 6.38 10.01 3.39
C ARG A 173 6.90 8.74 4.03
N ILE A 174 8.22 8.58 4.01
CA ILE A 174 8.93 7.54 4.75
C ILE A 174 9.93 8.23 5.66
N GLU A 175 9.88 7.90 6.94
CA GLU A 175 10.80 8.41 7.95
C GLU A 175 11.92 7.41 8.27
N ASP A 176 13.01 7.89 8.84
CA ASP A 176 14.02 7.01 9.44
C ASP A 176 13.35 6.08 10.47
N GLY A 177 13.68 4.79 10.47
CA GLY A 177 13.03 3.77 11.31
C GLY A 177 11.92 2.99 10.62
N ALA A 178 11.50 3.38 9.41
CA ALA A 178 10.42 2.68 8.70
C ALA A 178 10.75 1.24 8.31
N LEU A 179 12.02 0.88 8.13
CA LEU A 179 12.37 -0.52 7.85
C LEU A 179 12.49 -1.37 9.10
N CYS A 180 12.50 -0.72 10.27
CA CYS A 180 12.62 -1.30 11.59
C CYS A 180 11.72 -0.60 12.60
N PRO A 181 10.39 -0.63 12.38
CA PRO A 181 9.50 0.15 13.21
C PRO A 181 9.46 -0.43 14.63
N SER A 182 9.26 0.45 15.61
CA SER A 182 9.24 0.08 17.04
C SER A 182 8.16 -0.93 17.41
N ASN A 183 7.12 -1.06 16.60
CA ASN A 183 6.07 -2.07 16.75
C ASN A 183 6.36 -3.39 16.02
N SER A 184 7.55 -3.56 15.43
CA SER A 184 7.98 -4.81 14.81
C SER A 184 8.25 -5.88 15.86
N THR A 185 7.68 -7.07 15.66
CA THR A 185 8.05 -8.28 16.41
C THR A 185 9.27 -9.00 15.81
N LEU A 186 9.72 -8.56 14.64
CA LEU A 186 10.87 -9.14 13.94
C LEU A 186 12.16 -8.54 14.47
N ASP A 187 13.18 -9.38 14.61
CA ASP A 187 14.54 -8.92 14.89
C ASP A 187 15.08 -8.14 13.70
N CYS A 188 15.47 -6.89 13.94
CA CYS A 188 15.92 -5.99 12.91
C CYS A 188 16.77 -4.85 13.49
N THR A 189 17.50 -4.11 12.66
CA THR A 189 18.13 -2.83 13.01
C THR A 189 18.24 -1.94 11.79
N GLU A 190 18.12 -0.63 11.99
CA GLU A 190 18.44 0.40 10.99
C GLU A 190 19.50 1.31 11.58
N HIS A 191 20.64 1.45 10.88
CA HIS A 191 21.77 2.22 11.36
C HIS A 191 22.45 2.96 10.23
N MET A 192 22.91 4.19 10.50
CA MET A 192 23.71 4.95 9.54
C MET A 192 25.18 4.58 9.68
N ALA A 193 25.73 3.85 8.71
CA ALA A 193 27.15 3.54 8.65
C ALA A 193 27.94 4.74 8.11
N SER A 194 29.01 5.10 8.81
CA SER A 194 29.86 6.25 8.47
C SER A 194 31.17 5.82 7.79
N PRO A 195 31.66 6.56 6.76
CA PRO A 195 32.92 6.27 6.07
C PRO A 195 34.18 6.22 6.94
N GLY A 196 34.28 7.11 7.94
CA GLY A 196 35.54 7.38 8.64
C GLY A 196 35.81 6.49 9.85
N THR A 197 34.91 5.57 10.19
CA THR A 197 34.98 4.75 11.39
C THR A 197 34.57 3.33 11.09
N ASP A 198 35.03 2.38 11.91
CA ASP A 198 34.51 1.03 11.91
C ASP A 198 33.04 1.05 12.36
N ASN A 199 32.17 0.36 11.62
CA ASN A 199 30.76 0.24 11.95
C ASN A 199 30.45 -1.23 12.26
N THR A 200 30.08 -1.51 13.50
CA THR A 200 29.51 -2.80 13.91
C THR A 200 28.02 -2.61 14.12
N ILE A 201 27.22 -3.23 13.24
CA ILE A 201 25.77 -3.06 13.21
C ILE A 201 25.14 -4.40 13.52
N VAL A 202 24.39 -4.47 14.61
CA VAL A 202 23.80 -5.71 15.13
C VAL A 202 22.31 -5.50 15.31
N SER A 203 21.51 -6.52 14.98
CA SER A 203 20.07 -6.51 15.16
C SER A 203 19.67 -6.42 16.64
N ASN A 204 18.46 -5.95 16.94
CA ASN A 204 18.00 -5.70 18.31
C ASN A 204 18.16 -6.92 19.24
N ASN A 205 17.87 -8.13 18.75
CA ASN A 205 18.02 -9.38 19.49
C ASN A 205 19.36 -10.08 19.22
N GLN A 206 20.29 -9.40 18.54
CA GLN A 206 21.64 -9.86 18.24
C GLN A 206 21.72 -11.16 17.43
N GLN A 207 20.66 -11.51 16.68
CA GLN A 207 20.66 -12.72 15.85
C GLN A 207 21.38 -12.52 14.52
N ALA A 208 21.56 -11.27 14.08
CA ALA A 208 22.24 -10.91 12.86
C ALA A 208 23.10 -9.65 13.06
N GLY A 209 24.12 -9.51 12.24
CA GLY A 209 24.98 -8.34 12.26
C GLY A 209 25.85 -8.25 11.02
N THR A 210 26.44 -7.08 10.82
CA THR A 210 27.46 -6.84 9.81
C THR A 210 28.54 -5.93 10.37
N PHE A 211 29.73 -6.04 9.80
CA PHE A 211 30.87 -5.18 10.10
C PHE A 211 31.31 -4.48 8.82
N ILE A 212 31.42 -3.16 8.87
CA ILE A 212 31.89 -2.32 7.77
C ILE A 212 33.11 -1.56 8.26
N PRO A 213 34.34 -1.89 7.80
CA PRO A 213 35.54 -1.24 8.27
C PRO A 213 35.62 0.22 7.82
N ALA A 214 36.37 1.03 8.57
CA ALA A 214 36.70 2.40 8.19
C ALA A 214 37.29 2.44 6.76
N GLY A 215 36.83 3.39 5.96
CA GLY A 215 37.24 3.58 4.57
C GLY A 215 36.50 2.68 3.56
N ALA A 216 35.66 1.72 3.99
CA ALA A 216 34.90 0.87 3.06
C ALA A 216 33.73 1.60 2.37
N LEU A 217 33.26 2.72 2.93
CA LEU A 217 32.21 3.56 2.36
C LEU A 217 32.80 4.89 1.90
N SER A 218 32.30 5.43 0.78
CA SER A 218 32.67 6.77 0.30
C SER A 218 31.73 7.88 0.81
N GLN A 219 30.59 7.52 1.37
CA GLN A 219 29.58 8.41 1.92
C GLN A 219 28.77 7.67 3.01
N PRO A 220 28.04 8.37 3.90
CA PRO A 220 27.13 7.72 4.84
C PRO A 220 26.09 6.87 4.11
N VAL A 221 25.88 5.64 4.58
CA VAL A 221 24.88 4.71 4.03
C VAL A 221 23.97 4.21 5.14
N THR A 222 22.66 4.21 4.91
CA THR A 222 21.72 3.55 5.81
C THR A 222 21.78 2.05 5.57
N VAL A 223 22.20 1.32 6.59
CA VAL A 223 22.24 -0.13 6.63
C VAL A 223 21.04 -0.61 7.41
N THR A 224 20.27 -1.50 6.80
CA THR A 224 19.14 -2.15 7.46
C THR A 224 19.33 -3.64 7.46
N ILE A 225 19.23 -4.25 8.63
CA ILE A 225 19.17 -5.69 8.82
C ILE A 225 17.73 -6.02 9.17
N VAL A 226 17.06 -6.81 8.34
CA VAL A 226 15.68 -7.26 8.58
C VAL A 226 15.59 -8.76 8.40
N ARG A 227 14.69 -9.41 9.14
CA ARG A 227 14.40 -10.82 8.95
C ARG A 227 13.83 -11.05 7.55
N CYS A 228 14.37 -12.02 6.81
CA CYS A 228 13.81 -12.45 5.53
C CYS A 228 12.56 -13.32 5.78
N PRO A 229 11.39 -13.00 5.21
CA PRO A 229 10.26 -13.91 5.20
C PRO A 229 10.61 -15.08 4.26
N SER A 230 10.89 -16.24 4.84
CA SER A 230 11.42 -17.39 4.11
C SER A 230 10.39 -18.04 3.18
N SER A 231 10.66 -17.99 1.88
CA SER A 231 10.42 -19.13 0.96
C SER A 231 11.44 -19.28 -0.19
N ARG A 232 12.51 -18.46 -0.25
CA ARG A 232 13.59 -18.68 -1.23
C ARG A 232 14.97 -18.52 -0.60
N THR A 233 15.79 -19.54 -0.84
CA THR A 233 17.17 -19.79 -0.42
C THR A 233 18.05 -18.54 -0.53
N ALA A 234 18.77 -18.19 0.55
CA ALA A 234 19.75 -17.10 0.53
C ALA A 234 20.98 -17.53 -0.28
N THR A 235 21.24 -16.85 -1.39
CA THR A 235 22.52 -16.93 -2.11
C THR A 235 23.49 -15.97 -1.43
N ILE A 236 24.63 -16.50 -0.97
CA ILE A 236 25.72 -15.72 -0.37
C ILE A 236 26.30 -14.82 -1.45
N PHE A 237 26.20 -13.49 -1.30
CA PHE A 237 26.93 -12.53 -2.13
C PHE A 237 28.05 -11.88 -1.30
N SER A 238 29.28 -12.02 -1.80
CA SER A 238 30.46 -11.20 -1.48
C SER A 238 31.09 -10.73 -2.80
N PRO A 239 31.87 -9.63 -2.85
CA PRO A 239 31.95 -8.51 -1.93
C PRO A 239 31.07 -7.33 -2.38
N ILE A 240 30.80 -6.46 -1.43
CA ILE A 240 29.94 -5.27 -1.50
C ILE A 240 30.37 -4.34 -2.65
N ARG A 241 29.44 -4.08 -3.57
CA ARG A 241 29.42 -2.86 -4.39
C ARG A 241 28.13 -2.13 -4.02
N ALA A 242 28.26 -1.06 -3.22
CA ALA A 242 27.12 -0.25 -2.75
C ALA A 242 26.35 0.37 -3.95
N PRO A 243 25.03 0.64 -3.82
CA PRO A 243 24.53 1.59 -2.82
C PRO A 243 23.58 1.04 -1.73
N THR A 244 23.03 -0.17 -1.85
CA THR A 244 22.10 -0.74 -0.85
C THR A 244 22.16 -2.25 -0.89
N SER A 245 22.74 -2.90 0.13
CA SER A 245 22.79 -4.36 0.24
C SER A 245 22.29 -4.83 1.61
N SER A 246 21.23 -5.62 1.62
CA SER A 246 20.74 -6.36 2.79
C SER A 246 21.52 -7.68 2.94
N MET A 247 22.07 -7.96 4.13
CA MET A 247 22.70 -9.24 4.46
C MET A 247 21.72 -10.18 5.17
N CYS A 248 21.65 -11.43 4.70
CA CYS A 248 20.88 -12.51 5.32
C CYS A 248 21.83 -13.59 5.87
N ARG A 249 21.54 -14.13 7.06
CA ARG A 249 22.18 -15.33 7.60
C ARG A 249 21.10 -16.34 7.97
N SER A 250 21.26 -17.59 7.54
CA SER A 250 20.46 -18.74 8.00
C SER A 250 21.00 -19.27 9.33
N PRO A 251 20.17 -19.91 10.19
CA PRO A 251 20.64 -20.61 11.38
C PRO A 251 21.65 -21.72 11.05
#